data_AF-A0A175WHW2-F1
#
_entry.id   AF-A0A175WHW2-F1
#
_cell.length_a   1.000
_cell.length_b   1.000
_cell.length_c   1.000
_cell.angle_alpha   90.00
_cell.angle_beta   90.00
_cell.angle_gamma   90.00
#
_symmetry.space_group_name_H-M   'P 1'
#
loop_
_entity.id
_entity.type
_entity.pdbx_description
1 polymer ?
#
loop_
_entity_poly.entity_id
_entity_poly.type
_entity_poly.pdbx_seq_one_letter_code
_entity_poly.pdbx_strand_id
1 'polypeptide(L)' 'MVPSFRGREKAKTPVLVLCGRESEVVDEDAVEVLEREFEQAKVVRWKRASDGMPSNREEALPMMQFFAERLRSGWL' A
#
# COMPACT_ATOMS: atom_id res chain seq x y z
N MET A 1 -20.94 3.62 7.12
CA MET A 1 -19.59 3.04 7.04
C MET A 1 -19.65 1.90 6.04
N VAL A 2 -18.78 1.88 5.02
CA VAL A 2 -18.75 0.76 4.06
C VAL A 2 -18.05 -0.42 4.74
N PRO A 3 -18.72 -1.57 4.95
CA PRO A 3 -18.10 -2.72 5.57
C PRO A 3 -16.96 -3.27 4.70
N SER A 4 -16.04 -3.97 5.33
CA SER A 4 -14.96 -4.67 4.65
C SER A 4 -15.51 -5.77 3.74
N PHE A 5 -14.67 -6.33 2.87
CA PHE A 5 -15.02 -7.49 2.05
C PHE A 5 -15.55 -8.67 2.89
N ARG A 6 -15.07 -8.79 4.14
CA ARG A 6 -15.51 -9.78 5.13
C ARG A 6 -16.71 -9.37 5.99
N GLY A 7 -17.37 -8.24 5.71
CA GLY A 7 -18.56 -7.78 6.44
C GLY A 7 -18.27 -7.21 7.84
N ARG A 8 -17.00 -6.89 8.13
CA ARG A 8 -16.55 -6.29 9.40
C ARG A 8 -16.17 -4.82 9.21
N GLU A 9 -15.83 -4.13 10.29
CA GLU A 9 -15.17 -2.83 10.17
C GLU A 9 -13.83 -2.98 9.44
N LYS A 10 -13.47 -1.97 8.64
CA LYS A 10 -12.18 -1.94 7.94
C LYS A 10 -11.04 -1.89 8.94
N ALA A 11 -9.90 -2.49 8.59
CA ALA A 11 -8.71 -2.40 9.40
C ALA A 11 -8.16 -0.97 9.39
N LYS A 12 -7.91 -0.42 10.59
CA LYS A 12 -7.36 0.93 10.78
C LYS A 12 -5.86 1.03 10.53
N THR A 13 -5.19 -0.11 10.41
CA THR A 13 -3.75 -0.19 10.13
C THR A 13 -3.47 0.41 8.75
N PRO A 14 -2.65 1.46 8.65
CA PRO A 14 -2.23 1.98 7.35
C PRO A 14 -1.38 0.95 6.61
N VAL A 15 -1.63 0.80 5.31
CA VAL A 15 -0.92 -0.15 4.44
C VAL A 15 -0.30 0.60 3.27
N LEU A 16 0.96 0.27 2.97
CA LEU A 16 1.66 0.67 1.76
C LEU A 16 1.97 -0.56 0.93
N VAL A 17 1.59 -0.56 -0.34
CA VAL A 17 1.98 -1.56 -1.34
C VAL A 17 2.87 -0.88 -2.37
N LEU A 18 4.02 -1.49 -2.63
CA LEU A 18 4.98 -1.05 -3.63
C LEU A 18 5.12 -2.15 -4.67
N CYS A 19 4.96 -1.82 -5.94
CA CYS A 19 5.01 -2.78 -7.02
C CYS A 19 5.55 -2.16 -8.31
N GLY A 20 5.92 -3.02 -9.26
CA GLY A 20 6.19 -2.60 -10.62
C GLY A 20 4.92 -2.11 -11.31
N ARG A 21 5.09 -1.34 -12.39
CA ARG A 21 3.97 -0.84 -13.21
C ARG A 21 3.10 -1.95 -13.76
N GLU A 22 3.70 -3.09 -14.08
CA GLU A 22 3.09 -4.25 -14.72
C GLU A 22 3.11 -5.45 -13.77
N SER A 23 2.80 -5.20 -12.49
CA SER A 23 2.65 -6.26 -11.49
C SER A 23 1.45 -7.14 -11.82
N GLU A 24 1.67 -8.45 -11.95
CA GLU A 24 0.61 -9.45 -12.11
C GLU A 24 -0.08 -9.79 -10.78
N VAL A 25 0.55 -9.45 -9.65
CA VAL A 25 0.01 -9.74 -8.31
C VAL A 25 -0.82 -8.57 -7.78
N VAL A 26 -0.40 -7.33 -8.06
CA VAL A 26 -1.11 -6.12 -7.67
C VAL A 26 -1.84 -5.58 -8.89
N ASP A 27 -2.84 -6.31 -9.35
CA ASP A 27 -3.79 -5.85 -10.36
C ASP A 27 -4.87 -4.95 -9.73
N GLU A 28 -5.81 -4.45 -10.54
CA GLU A 28 -6.85 -3.55 -10.06
C GLU A 28 -7.85 -4.25 -9.13
N ASP A 29 -8.13 -5.55 -9.34
CA ASP A 29 -8.97 -6.34 -8.45
C ASP A 29 -8.33 -6.46 -7.05
N ALA A 30 -7.02 -6.70 -6.98
CA ALA A 30 -6.28 -6.71 -5.72
C ALA A 30 -6.28 -5.32 -5.04
N VAL A 31 -6.18 -4.23 -5.81
CA VAL A 31 -6.30 -2.86 -5.28
C VAL A 31 -7.69 -2.63 -4.68
N GLU A 32 -8.76 -3.04 -5.37
CA GLU A 32 -10.11 -2.94 -4.83
C GLU A 32 -10.28 -3.72 -3.52
N VAL A 33 -9.71 -4.92 -3.43
CA VAL A 33 -9.75 -5.72 -2.18
C VAL A 33 -9.03 -4.99 -1.05
N LEU A 34 -7.87 -4.39 -1.31
CA LEU A 34 -7.13 -3.59 -0.32
C LEU A 34 -7.95 -2.39 0.15
N GLU A 35 -8.54 -1.63 -0.78
CA GLU A 35 -9.38 -0.48 -0.44
C GLU A 35 -10.65 -0.86 0.32
N ARG A 36 -11.20 -2.06 0.08
CA ARG A 36 -12.34 -2.58 0.84
C ARG A 36 -11.92 -3.06 2.23
N GLU A 37 -10.76 -3.66 2.42
CA GLU A 37 -10.34 -4.19 3.73
C GLU A 37 -9.69 -3.17 4.66
N PHE A 38 -9.00 -2.16 4.15
CA PHE A 38 -8.26 -1.18 4.96
C PHE A 38 -8.85 0.22 4.85
N GLU A 39 -8.87 0.96 5.96
CA GLU A 39 -9.27 2.37 5.95
C GLU A 39 -8.25 3.25 5.21
N GLN A 40 -6.98 2.86 5.24
CA GLN A 40 -5.87 3.59 4.65
C GLN A 40 -4.97 2.62 3.89
N ALA A 41 -5.19 2.47 2.59
CA ALA A 41 -4.32 1.73 1.68
C ALA A 41 -3.71 2.69 0.65
N LYS A 42 -2.39 2.66 0.50
CA LYS A 42 -1.67 3.40 -0.53
C LYS A 42 -0.93 2.42 -1.43
N VAL A 43 -1.20 2.47 -2.71
CA VAL A 43 -0.49 1.67 -3.72
C VAL A 43 0.41 2.60 -4.52
N VAL A 44 1.69 2.27 -4.63
CA VAL A 44 2.65 3.00 -5.45
C VAL A 44 3.22 2.05 -6.49
N ARG A 45 2.93 2.37 -7.75
CA ARG A 45 3.48 1.69 -8.90
C ARG A 45 4.72 2.43 -9.38
N TRP A 46 5.87 1.76 -9.44
CA TRP A 46 7.10 2.35 -9.96
C TRP A 46 7.07 2.47 -11.48
N LYS A 47 8.05 3.19 -12.05
CA LYS A 47 8.23 3.24 -13.52
C LYS A 47 8.71 1.91 -14.09
N ARG A 48 9.47 1.13 -13.32
CA ARG A 48 9.93 -0.21 -13.70
C ARG A 48 8.74 -1.15 -13.86
N ALA A 49 8.75 -1.99 -14.89
CA ALA A 49 7.67 -2.93 -15.18
C ALA A 49 7.51 -4.00 -14.07
N SER A 50 8.61 -4.62 -13.67
CA SER A 50 8.59 -5.78 -12.76
C SER A 50 8.57 -5.41 -11.28
N ASP A 51 7.93 -6.28 -10.51
CA ASP A 51 8.01 -6.33 -9.06
C ASP A 51 9.43 -6.61 -8.58
N GLY A 52 9.68 -6.29 -7.30
CA GLY A 52 10.96 -6.53 -6.64
C GLY A 52 11.21 -5.49 -5.55
N MET A 53 12.42 -5.45 -5.02
CA MET A 53 12.81 -4.39 -4.08
C MET A 53 13.01 -3.05 -4.82
N PRO A 54 12.85 -1.91 -4.10
CA PRO A 54 13.26 -0.61 -4.61
C PRO A 54 14.73 -0.64 -5.04
N SER A 55 15.01 -0.19 -6.26
CA SER A 55 16.36 -0.21 -6.87
C SER A 55 17.07 1.14 -6.81
N ASN A 56 16.35 2.20 -6.48
CA ASN A 56 16.86 3.56 -6.46
C ASN A 56 16.11 4.43 -5.44
N ARG A 57 16.59 5.66 -5.27
CA ARG A 57 16.02 6.62 -4.32
C ARG A 57 14.56 6.95 -4.61
N GLU A 58 14.17 7.09 -5.88
CA GLU A 58 12.79 7.42 -6.27
C GLU A 58 11.84 6.31 -5.83
N GLU A 59 12.22 5.05 -6.05
CA GLU A 59 11.43 3.88 -5.66
C GLU A 59 11.37 3.65 -4.14
N ALA A 60 12.45 3.98 -3.43
CA ALA A 60 12.55 3.81 -1.98
C ALA A 60 11.87 4.93 -1.17
N LEU A 61 11.77 6.14 -1.74
CA LEU A 61 11.27 7.30 -1.01
C LEU A 61 9.86 7.13 -0.43
N PRO A 62 8.87 6.56 -1.16
CA PRO A 62 7.54 6.33 -0.60
C PRO A 62 7.55 5.43 0.64
N MET A 63 8.41 4.41 0.66
CA MET A 63 8.60 3.52 1.81
C MET A 63 9.17 4.30 3.01
N MET A 64 10.20 5.11 2.77
CA MET A 64 10.82 5.93 3.82
C MET A 64 9.84 6.93 4.41
N GLN A 65 9.04 7.60 3.57
CA GLN A 65 8.01 8.54 4.01
C GLN A 65 6.94 7.84 4.85
N PHE A 66 6.45 6.69 4.38
CA PHE A 66 5.45 5.90 5.10
C PHE A 66 5.94 5.50 6.50
N PHE A 67 7.15 4.96 6.62
CA PHE A 67 7.69 4.62 7.92
C PHE A 67 7.98 5.84 8.79
N ALA A 68 8.48 6.94 8.21
CA ALA A 68 8.70 8.17 8.95
C ALA A 68 7.39 8.74 9.53
N GLU A 69 6.29 8.68 8.79
CA GLU A 69 4.97 9.07 9.28
C GLU A 69 4.50 8.20 10.45
N ARG A 70 4.64 6.87 10.36
CA ARG A 70 4.27 5.96 11.45
C ARG A 70 5.12 6.15 12.70
N LEU A 71 6.42 6.38 12.53
CA LEU A 71 7.33 6.66 13.64
C LEU A 71 7.04 8.02 14.30
N ARG A 72 6.63 9.03 13.52
CA ARG A 72 6.27 10.37 14.03
C ARG A 72 4.92 10.42 14.72
N SER A 73 3.92 9.70 14.22
CA SER A 73 2.58 9.65 14.83
C SER A 73 2.58 8.99 16.22
N GLY A 74 3.71 8.42 16.65
CA GLY A 74 3.77 7.54 17.80
C GLY A 74 3.21 6.17 17.45
N TRP A 75 3.80 5.11 18.02
CA TRP A 75 3.21 3.76 18.02
C TRP A 75 2.06 3.65 19.03
N LEU A 76 1.31 4.74 19.26
CA LEU A 76 0.23 4.80 20.25
C LEU A 76 -1.12 4.46 19.61
#